data_AF-A0A6G4ZZZ5-F1
#
_entry.id   AF-A0A6G4ZZZ5-F1
#
_cell.length_a   1.000
_cell.length_b   1.000
_cell.length_c   1.000
_cell.angle_alpha   90.00
_cell.angle_beta   90.00
_cell.angle_gamma   90.00
#
_symmetry.space_group_name_H-M   'P 1'
#
loop_
_entity.id
_entity.type
_entity.pdbx_description
1 polymer ?
#
loop_
_entity_poly.entity_id
_entity_poly.type
_entity_poly.pdbx_seq_one_letter_code
_entity_poly.pdbx_strand_id
1 'polypeptide(L)'
;MLKTSSASLSLLRNLQSPLHQEVRATQILRRVVHPLLSKTWYKKPRSLTKENYIYVCEEETENRKKPNIDVILTKFVEGLGNKWDVVSVRPFYGLSHLIVPGLAMYATPENLKLREKMRVETADLGPVFSTRTSPVMIRMLKSTIIRLPMNRDEGWTVEPWHLRIALRQAGITVPEEAIELPETPITGPDYDGKENKVFFATIYVNKVDKGMVPFRIQHVGKAVRVDEGRKCPSRSCQLKLFFQSRRQQFKSSSRKDSNRTEHAGSTRST
;
A
#
# COMPACT_ATOMS: atom_id res chain seq x y z
N MET A 1 1.61 77.25 -4.94
CA MET A 1 0.32 76.56 -5.18
C MET A 1 0.62 75.23 -5.85
N LEU A 2 0.59 74.12 -5.10
CA LEU A 2 0.82 72.78 -5.66
C LEU A 2 -0.53 72.14 -5.96
N LYS A 3 -0.82 71.91 -7.24
CA LYS A 3 -2.01 71.19 -7.70
C LYS A 3 -1.76 69.69 -7.50
N THR A 4 -2.43 69.08 -6.53
CA THR A 4 -2.49 67.62 -6.38
C THR A 4 -3.41 67.07 -7.47
N SER A 5 -2.85 66.31 -8.41
CA SER A 5 -3.62 65.59 -9.42
C SER A 5 -4.35 64.40 -8.77
N SER A 6 -5.68 64.45 -8.82
CA SER A 6 -6.58 63.35 -8.48
C SER A 6 -6.43 62.22 -9.50
N ALA A 7 -5.47 61.32 -9.31
CA ALA A 7 -5.21 60.22 -10.25
C ALA A 7 -5.00 58.86 -9.55
N SER A 8 -5.69 58.57 -8.44
CA SER A 8 -5.46 57.32 -7.68
C SER A 8 -6.61 56.30 -7.67
N LEU A 9 -7.79 56.61 -8.24
CA LEU A 9 -8.95 55.71 -8.13
C LEU A 9 -9.20 54.81 -9.36
N SER A 10 -8.59 55.10 -10.52
CA SER A 10 -8.80 54.31 -11.75
C SER A 10 -7.90 53.07 -11.84
N LEU A 11 -6.70 53.10 -11.24
CA LEU A 11 -5.76 51.98 -11.26
C LEU A 11 -6.21 50.79 -10.39
N LEU A 12 -7.01 51.04 -9.35
CA LEU A 12 -7.51 50.01 -8.45
C LEU A 12 -8.69 49.20 -9.02
N ARG A 13 -9.35 49.67 -10.10
CA ARG A 13 -10.45 48.94 -10.76
C ARG A 13 -10.01 47.72 -11.57
N ASN A 14 -8.75 47.67 -11.99
CA ASN A 14 -8.18 46.56 -12.77
C ASN A 14 -7.48 45.50 -11.90
N LEU A 15 -7.45 45.68 -10.58
CA LEU A 15 -7.13 44.58 -9.68
C LEU A 15 -8.35 43.66 -9.62
N GLN A 16 -8.43 42.72 -10.56
CA GLN A 16 -9.29 41.55 -10.39
C GLN A 16 -9.06 41.03 -8.97
N SER A 17 -10.13 40.93 -8.19
CA SER A 17 -10.05 40.38 -6.84
C SER A 17 -9.28 39.07 -6.88
N PRO A 18 -8.30 38.82 -5.98
CA PRO A 18 -7.55 37.55 -5.94
C PRO A 18 -8.45 36.32 -5.70
N LEU A 19 -9.73 36.54 -5.41
CA LEU A 19 -10.79 35.54 -5.31
C LEU A 19 -11.28 35.02 -6.67
N HIS A 20 -11.00 35.71 -7.77
CA HIS A 20 -11.30 35.21 -9.12
C HIS A 20 -10.09 34.47 -9.65
N GLN A 21 -9.79 33.33 -9.03
CA GLN A 21 -8.79 32.42 -9.55
C GLN A 21 -9.34 31.78 -10.82
N GLU A 22 -8.65 31.94 -11.95
CA GLU A 22 -8.98 31.24 -13.18
C GLU A 22 -8.91 29.73 -12.93
N VAL A 23 -10.07 29.10 -12.77
CA VAL A 23 -10.17 27.64 -12.73
C VAL A 23 -9.97 27.15 -14.15
N ARG A 24 -8.87 26.44 -14.42
CA ARG A 24 -8.56 25.88 -15.74
C ARG A 24 -9.41 24.63 -16.02
N ALA A 25 -10.72 24.79 -16.06
CA ALA A 25 -11.68 23.75 -16.42
C ALA A 25 -11.87 23.71 -17.93
N THR A 26 -11.48 22.62 -18.59
CA THR A 26 -11.78 22.40 -20.01
C THR A 26 -13.08 21.62 -20.15
N GLN A 27 -14.11 22.27 -20.68
CA GLN A 27 -15.39 21.65 -21.05
C GLN A 27 -15.39 21.27 -22.52
N ILE A 28 -15.74 20.02 -22.81
CA ILE A 28 -15.91 19.54 -24.18
C ILE A 28 -17.37 19.77 -24.55
N LEU A 29 -17.58 20.64 -25.53
CA LEU A 29 -18.89 21.04 -25.99
C LEU A 29 -19.18 20.45 -27.37
N ARG A 30 -20.37 19.90 -27.54
CA ARG A 30 -20.90 19.54 -28.86
C ARG A 30 -21.93 20.57 -29.30
N ARG A 31 -21.87 20.94 -30.58
CA ARG A 31 -22.91 21.77 -31.20
C ARG A 31 -24.20 20.97 -31.35
N VAL A 32 -25.32 21.56 -30.96
CA VAL A 32 -26.65 20.95 -31.18
C VAL A 32 -26.94 20.85 -32.67
N VAL A 33 -26.70 21.94 -33.40
CA VAL A 33 -26.86 22.02 -34.85
C VAL A 33 -25.50 22.00 -35.52
N HIS A 34 -25.23 20.95 -36.28
CA HIS A 34 -23.98 20.81 -37.03
C HIS A 34 -23.91 21.82 -38.18
N PRO A 35 -22.75 22.46 -38.42
CA PRO A 35 -22.60 23.37 -39.55
C PRO A 35 -22.60 22.61 -40.88
N LEU A 36 -23.10 23.27 -41.93
CA LEU A 36 -23.04 22.72 -43.28
C LEU A 36 -21.60 22.65 -43.78
N LEU A 37 -21.26 21.54 -44.43
CA LEU A 37 -19.92 21.31 -44.95
C LEU A 37 -19.55 22.37 -46.00
N SER A 38 -18.36 22.96 -45.88
CA SER A 38 -17.73 23.73 -46.96
C SER A 38 -17.09 22.80 -47.97
N LYS A 39 -17.09 23.18 -49.25
CA LYS A 39 -16.35 22.42 -50.27
C LYS A 39 -14.84 22.59 -50.02
N THR A 40 -14.07 21.54 -50.27
CA THR A 40 -12.63 21.46 -49.98
C THR A 40 -11.79 22.54 -50.68
N TRP A 41 -12.23 23.01 -51.86
CA TRP A 41 -11.47 24.00 -52.64
C TRP A 41 -11.64 25.45 -52.13
N TYR A 42 -12.64 25.74 -51.29
CA TYR A 42 -12.82 27.09 -50.75
C TYR A 42 -11.70 27.43 -49.77
N LYS A 43 -11.05 28.58 -49.97
CA LYS A 43 -10.01 29.10 -49.05
C LYS A 43 -10.51 29.37 -47.63
N LYS A 44 -11.81 29.65 -47.47
CA LYS A 44 -12.43 29.89 -46.16
C LYS A 44 -13.64 28.96 -45.98
N PRO A 45 -13.81 28.35 -44.80
CA PRO A 45 -15.03 27.61 -44.52
C PRO A 45 -16.24 28.54 -44.55
N ARG A 46 -17.44 27.97 -44.75
CA ARG A 46 -18.68 28.76 -44.67
C ARG A 46 -18.77 29.37 -43.28
N SER A 47 -19.31 30.59 -43.21
CA SER A 47 -19.60 31.23 -41.93
C SER A 47 -20.66 30.42 -41.17
N LEU A 48 -20.55 30.45 -39.85
CA LEU A 48 -21.49 29.79 -38.95
C LEU A 48 -22.74 30.65 -38.80
N THR A 49 -23.91 30.02 -38.72
CA THR A 49 -25.14 30.71 -38.36
C THR A 49 -25.28 30.80 -36.84
N LYS A 50 -26.19 31.64 -36.35
CA LYS A 50 -26.45 31.82 -34.92
C LYS A 50 -26.81 30.51 -34.22
N GLU A 51 -27.55 29.64 -34.90
CA GLU A 51 -27.97 28.32 -34.40
C GLU A 51 -26.79 27.38 -34.14
N ASN A 52 -25.70 27.52 -34.89
CA ASN A 52 -24.50 26.69 -34.71
C ASN A 52 -23.69 27.05 -33.44
N TYR A 53 -24.01 28.15 -32.77
CA TYR A 53 -23.40 28.55 -31.49
C TYR A 53 -24.20 28.03 -30.27
N ILE A 54 -25.20 27.18 -30.49
CA ILE A 54 -25.90 26.48 -29.43
C ILE A 54 -25.10 25.21 -29.10
N TYR A 55 -24.61 25.14 -27.86
CA TYR A 55 -23.75 24.07 -27.37
C TYR A 55 -24.43 23.26 -26.27
N VAL A 56 -24.11 21.98 -26.24
CA VAL A 56 -24.42 21.06 -25.13
C VAL A 56 -23.09 20.57 -24.57
N CYS A 57 -22.95 20.62 -23.24
CA CYS A 57 -21.78 20.08 -22.56
C CYS A 57 -21.88 18.56 -22.57
N GLU A 58 -20.90 17.89 -23.19
CA GLU A 58 -20.83 16.44 -23.19
C GLU A 58 -19.98 15.94 -22.04
N GLU A 59 -18.81 16.55 -21.85
CA GLU A 59 -17.81 16.04 -20.91
C GLU A 59 -17.02 17.15 -20.25
N GLU A 60 -16.83 17.00 -18.94
CA GLU A 60 -15.98 17.88 -18.15
C GLU A 60 -14.67 17.17 -17.84
N THR A 61 -13.56 17.80 -18.22
CA THR A 61 -12.23 17.19 -18.05
C THR A 61 -11.85 17.00 -16.58
N GLU A 62 -12.42 17.79 -15.68
CA GLU A 62 -12.14 17.75 -14.24
C GLU A 62 -12.74 16.52 -13.55
N ASN A 63 -13.94 16.11 -13.97
CA ASN A 63 -14.61 14.91 -13.45
C ASN A 63 -13.92 13.62 -13.91
N ARG A 64 -13.18 13.68 -15.01
CA ARG A 64 -12.43 12.54 -15.53
C ARG A 64 -11.23 12.24 -14.64
N LYS A 65 -11.17 11.02 -14.14
CA LYS A 65 -10.03 10.53 -13.35
C LYS A 65 -8.76 10.57 -14.21
N LYS A 66 -7.79 11.36 -13.79
CA LYS A 66 -6.49 11.46 -14.46
C LYS A 66 -5.74 10.12 -14.36
N PRO A 67 -5.12 9.62 -15.44
CA PRO A 67 -4.32 8.41 -15.39
C PRO A 67 -3.09 8.62 -14.49
N ASN A 68 -2.52 7.52 -14.01
CA ASN A 68 -1.27 7.60 -13.27
C ASN A 68 -0.12 8.00 -14.21
N ILE A 69 0.90 8.63 -13.62
CA ILE A 69 2.12 9.04 -14.30
C ILE A 69 3.28 8.17 -13.82
N ASP A 70 4.11 7.75 -14.76
CA ASP A 70 5.30 6.97 -14.47
C ASP A 70 6.50 7.89 -14.26
N VAL A 71 7.19 7.65 -13.17
CA VAL A 71 8.29 8.50 -12.69
C VAL A 71 9.45 7.60 -12.28
N ILE A 72 10.67 8.03 -12.58
CA ILE A 72 11.92 7.35 -12.21
C ILE A 72 12.45 8.02 -10.95
N LEU A 73 12.67 7.25 -9.89
CA LEU A 73 13.21 7.78 -8.63
C LEU A 73 14.71 8.10 -8.77
N THR A 74 15.13 9.31 -8.43
CA THR A 74 16.53 9.73 -8.40
C THR A 74 17.17 9.50 -7.03
N LYS A 75 16.35 9.47 -5.98
CA LYS A 75 16.73 9.17 -4.60
C LYS A 75 15.84 8.06 -4.05
N PHE A 76 16.29 7.37 -3.02
CA PHE A 76 15.44 6.44 -2.28
C PHE A 76 14.30 7.24 -1.61
N VAL A 77 13.07 6.75 -1.74
CA VAL A 77 11.90 7.34 -1.08
C VAL A 77 11.16 6.26 -0.29
N GLU A 78 10.98 6.51 1.01
CA GLU A 78 10.35 5.59 1.93
C GLU A 78 8.92 5.23 1.46
N GLY A 79 8.64 3.93 1.36
CA GLY A 79 7.32 3.47 0.95
C GLY A 79 6.99 3.75 -0.51
N LEU A 80 7.97 4.11 -1.38
CA LEU A 80 7.83 4.17 -2.84
C LEU A 80 8.76 3.21 -3.57
N GLY A 81 10.07 3.26 -3.29
CA GLY A 81 11.04 2.44 -3.98
C GLY A 81 12.48 2.88 -3.78
N ASN A 82 13.38 2.08 -4.34
CA ASN A 82 14.81 2.33 -4.31
C ASN A 82 15.19 3.35 -5.39
N LYS A 83 16.43 3.84 -5.27
CA LYS A 83 17.03 4.72 -6.27
C LYS A 83 16.99 4.03 -7.64
N TRP A 84 16.58 4.77 -8.67
CA TRP A 84 16.42 4.33 -10.06
C TRP A 84 15.27 3.36 -10.34
N ASP A 85 14.33 3.17 -9.42
CA ASP A 85 13.09 2.43 -9.71
C ASP A 85 12.10 3.27 -10.52
N VAL A 86 11.31 2.59 -11.37
CA VAL A 86 10.20 3.19 -12.11
C VAL A 86 8.92 2.92 -11.32
N VAL A 87 8.21 3.99 -10.96
CA VAL A 87 7.00 3.89 -10.13
C VAL A 87 5.86 4.65 -10.80
N SER A 88 4.69 4.01 -10.87
CA SER A 88 3.45 4.64 -11.33
C SER A 88 2.72 5.26 -10.15
N VAL A 89 2.50 6.58 -10.19
CA VAL A 89 1.87 7.36 -9.11
C VAL A 89 0.75 8.27 -9.62
N ARG A 90 -0.10 8.77 -8.72
CA ARG A 90 -1.10 9.78 -9.08
C ARG A 90 -0.40 11.07 -9.52
N PRO A 91 -0.88 11.80 -10.55
CA PRO A 91 -0.19 12.97 -11.10
C PRO A 91 0.12 14.05 -10.08
N PHE A 92 -0.86 14.39 -9.22
CA PHE A 92 -0.67 15.41 -8.18
C PHE A 92 0.44 15.02 -7.19
N TYR A 93 0.46 13.77 -6.75
CA TYR A 93 1.49 13.27 -5.85
C TYR A 93 2.86 13.23 -6.54
N GLY A 94 2.93 12.72 -7.77
CA GLY A 94 4.17 12.68 -8.55
C GLY A 94 4.77 14.05 -8.79
N LEU A 95 3.95 15.04 -9.15
CA LEU A 95 4.44 16.40 -9.41
C LEU A 95 4.88 17.08 -8.11
N SER A 96 3.97 17.22 -7.14
CA SER A 96 4.20 18.02 -5.93
C SER A 96 5.21 17.39 -4.97
N HIS A 97 5.17 16.06 -4.79
CA HIS A 97 5.98 15.38 -3.77
C HIS A 97 7.25 14.73 -4.33
N LEU A 98 7.35 14.49 -5.64
CA LEU A 98 8.51 13.80 -6.22
C LEU A 98 9.30 14.69 -7.18
N ILE A 99 8.65 15.24 -8.20
CA ILE A 99 9.34 15.94 -9.29
C ILE A 99 9.79 17.34 -8.86
N VAL A 100 8.88 18.14 -8.29
CA VAL A 100 9.20 19.50 -7.79
C VAL A 100 10.34 19.49 -6.76
N PRO A 101 10.37 18.60 -5.75
CA PRO A 101 11.50 18.51 -4.82
C PRO A 101 12.75 17.84 -5.40
N GLY A 102 12.72 17.35 -6.65
CA GLY A 102 13.86 16.68 -7.29
C GLY A 102 14.19 15.30 -6.71
N LEU A 103 13.19 14.60 -6.16
CA LEU A 103 13.33 13.20 -5.73
C LEU A 103 13.19 12.23 -6.91
N ALA A 104 12.56 12.66 -8.01
CA ALA A 104 12.27 11.82 -9.15
C ALA A 104 12.19 12.63 -10.46
N MET A 105 12.34 11.93 -11.58
CA MET A 105 12.29 12.48 -12.94
C MET A 105 11.21 11.80 -13.78
N TYR A 106 10.67 12.49 -14.78
CA TYR A 106 9.69 11.90 -15.70
C TYR A 106 10.27 10.68 -16.43
N ALA A 107 9.44 9.66 -16.67
CA ALA A 107 9.80 8.49 -17.48
C ALA A 107 9.77 8.79 -18.99
N THR A 108 10.61 9.73 -19.45
CA THR A 108 10.84 9.97 -20.89
C THR A 108 11.80 8.92 -21.46
N PRO A 109 11.75 8.63 -22.78
CA PRO A 109 12.67 7.66 -23.39
C PRO A 109 14.15 8.04 -23.22
N GLU A 110 14.45 9.33 -23.14
CA GLU A 110 15.80 9.85 -22.87
C GLU A 110 16.23 9.56 -21.43
N ASN A 111 15.34 9.81 -20.46
CA ASN A 111 15.61 9.55 -19.05
C ASN A 111 15.71 8.05 -18.75
N LEU A 112 15.00 7.20 -19.49
CA LEU A 112 15.14 5.75 -19.40
C LEU A 112 16.53 5.29 -19.86
N LYS A 113 17.05 5.84 -20.95
CA LYS A 113 18.44 5.58 -21.39
C LYS A 113 19.45 6.10 -20.36
N LEU A 114 19.20 7.28 -19.78
CA LEU A 114 20.05 7.83 -18.71
C LEU A 114 20.06 6.90 -17.50
N ARG A 115 18.89 6.42 -17.06
CA ARG A 115 18.76 5.44 -15.97
C ARG A 115 19.58 4.17 -16.25
N GLU A 116 19.52 3.64 -17.46
CA GLU A 116 20.28 2.43 -17.83
C GLU A 116 21.79 2.65 -17.73
N LYS A 117 22.29 3.79 -18.23
CA LYS A 117 23.71 4.17 -18.11
C LYS A 117 24.13 4.32 -16.65
N MET A 118 23.38 5.12 -15.89
CA MET A 118 23.70 5.41 -14.48
C MET A 118 23.62 4.15 -13.60
N ARG A 119 22.70 3.23 -13.89
CA ARG A 119 22.58 1.97 -13.14
C ARG A 119 23.78 1.04 -13.33
N VAL A 120 24.46 1.11 -14.48
CA VAL A 120 25.67 0.31 -14.77
C VAL A 120 26.92 1.00 -14.21
N GLU A 121 27.02 2.31 -14.39
CA GLU A 121 28.22 3.09 -14.01
C GLU A 121 28.32 3.32 -12.50
N THR A 122 27.19 3.54 -11.83
CA THR A 122 27.18 3.87 -10.41
C THR A 122 26.85 2.65 -9.56
N ALA A 123 27.87 2.03 -8.96
CA ALA A 123 27.69 1.09 -7.85
C ALA A 123 27.16 1.77 -6.56
N ASP A 124 26.89 3.09 -6.60
CA ASP A 124 26.23 3.85 -5.53
C ASP A 124 24.70 3.63 -5.57
N LEU A 125 24.32 2.37 -5.42
CA LEU A 125 23.03 1.99 -4.90
C LEU A 125 23.04 2.51 -3.45
N GLY A 126 22.21 3.50 -3.12
CA GLY A 126 22.14 4.07 -1.76
C GLY A 126 21.72 3.03 -0.71
N PRO A 127 20.95 3.39 0.35
CA PRO A 127 20.38 2.36 1.20
C PRO A 127 19.45 1.47 0.38
N VAL A 128 19.91 0.25 0.05
CA VAL A 128 19.13 -0.74 -0.68
C VAL A 128 18.31 -1.51 0.32
N PHE A 129 17.00 -1.30 0.28
CA PHE A 129 16.07 -2.12 1.04
C PHE A 129 15.60 -3.28 0.17
N SER A 130 15.38 -4.43 0.81
CA SER A 130 14.87 -5.61 0.11
C SER A 130 13.47 -5.41 -0.45
N THR A 131 12.66 -4.57 0.20
CA THR A 131 11.27 -4.29 -0.20
C THR A 131 10.93 -2.82 0.05
N ARG A 132 10.03 -2.27 -0.77
CA ARG A 132 9.48 -0.91 -0.65
C ARG A 132 8.94 -0.59 0.76
N THR A 133 8.36 -1.56 1.45
CA THR A 133 7.74 -1.41 2.78
C THR A 133 8.72 -1.62 3.93
N SER A 134 9.85 -2.29 3.72
CA SER A 134 10.89 -2.51 4.74
C SER A 134 11.28 -1.27 5.53
N PRO A 135 11.60 -0.11 4.91
CA PRO A 135 11.98 1.10 5.67
C PRO A 135 10.86 1.59 6.60
N VAL A 136 9.61 1.52 6.14
CA VAL A 136 8.42 1.86 6.94
C VAL A 136 8.28 0.89 8.13
N MET A 137 8.50 -0.40 7.88
CA MET A 137 8.47 -1.43 8.91
C MET A 137 9.59 -1.20 9.94
N ILE A 138 10.83 -0.94 9.50
CA ILE A 138 11.96 -0.65 10.41
C ILE A 138 11.65 0.56 11.29
N ARG A 139 11.07 1.61 10.72
CA ARG A 139 10.64 2.81 11.48
C ARG A 139 9.55 2.48 12.51
N MET A 140 8.57 1.66 12.12
CA MET A 140 7.50 1.20 13.02
C MET A 140 8.05 0.31 14.14
N LEU A 141 8.96 -0.62 13.82
CA LEU A 141 9.61 -1.52 14.78
C LEU A 141 10.46 -0.75 15.80
N LYS A 142 11.22 0.25 15.36
CA LYS A 142 12.03 1.11 16.24
C LYS A 142 11.21 1.94 17.22
N SER A 143 10.01 2.36 16.82
CA SER A 143 9.13 3.19 17.66
C SER A 143 8.24 2.38 18.59
N THR A 144 8.09 1.08 18.34
CA THR A 144 7.17 0.20 19.08
C THR A 144 7.89 -0.48 20.24
N ILE A 145 7.45 -0.21 21.48
CA ILE A 145 7.91 -0.92 22.68
C ILE A 145 7.01 -2.12 22.92
N ILE A 146 7.57 -3.32 22.80
CA ILE A 146 6.82 -4.57 22.96
C ILE A 146 6.89 -5.05 24.39
N ARG A 147 5.74 -5.43 24.94
CA ARG A 147 5.64 -6.04 26.27
C ARG A 147 5.98 -7.52 26.15
N LEU A 148 6.99 -7.97 26.89
CA LEU A 148 7.39 -9.36 26.98
C LEU A 148 6.88 -9.95 28.30
N PRO A 149 5.75 -10.67 28.29
CA PRO A 149 5.23 -11.30 29.50
C PRO A 149 6.09 -12.50 29.87
N MET A 150 6.65 -12.48 31.08
CA MET A 150 7.46 -13.58 31.63
C MET A 150 6.89 -14.02 32.99
N ASN A 151 7.19 -15.24 33.42
CA ASN A 151 6.71 -15.73 34.71
C ASN A 151 7.44 -15.00 35.87
N ARG A 152 6.72 -14.72 36.97
CA ARG A 152 7.31 -14.13 38.18
C ARG A 152 8.09 -15.14 39.02
N ASP A 153 7.54 -16.33 39.20
CA ASP A 153 7.97 -17.24 40.27
C ASP A 153 8.93 -18.33 39.76
N GLU A 154 8.86 -18.65 38.47
CA GLU A 154 9.66 -19.70 37.84
C GLU A 154 10.84 -19.11 37.08
N GLY A 155 11.99 -19.77 37.13
CA GLY A 155 13.17 -19.36 36.36
C GLY A 155 12.94 -19.55 34.86
N TRP A 156 13.30 -18.54 34.08
CA TRP A 156 13.12 -18.54 32.62
C TRP A 156 14.34 -17.97 31.92
N THR A 157 14.53 -18.39 30.67
CA THR A 157 15.55 -17.87 29.75
C THR A 157 14.88 -17.37 28.48
N VAL A 158 15.19 -16.15 28.04
CA VAL A 158 14.59 -15.59 26.82
C VAL A 158 15.13 -16.32 25.60
N GLU A 159 14.21 -16.99 24.90
CA GLU A 159 14.45 -17.64 23.61
C GLU A 159 13.64 -16.94 22.49
N PRO A 160 13.98 -17.15 21.21
CA PRO A 160 13.31 -16.48 20.09
C PRO A 160 11.78 -16.72 20.03
N TRP A 161 11.31 -17.89 20.47
CA TRP A 161 9.86 -18.20 20.48
C TRP A 161 9.08 -17.34 21.47
N HIS A 162 9.69 -16.93 22.59
CA HIS A 162 9.06 -16.00 23.53
C HIS A 162 8.83 -14.63 22.88
N LEU A 163 9.83 -14.14 22.14
CA LEU A 163 9.72 -12.88 21.39
C LEU A 163 8.67 -12.99 20.29
N ARG A 164 8.61 -14.12 19.58
CA ARG A 164 7.59 -14.40 18.57
C ARG A 164 6.17 -14.31 19.15
N ILE A 165 5.92 -14.88 20.33
CA ILE A 165 4.62 -14.80 21.00
C ILE A 165 4.29 -13.35 21.40
N ALA A 166 5.25 -12.62 21.96
CA ALA A 166 5.06 -11.22 22.34
C ALA A 166 4.78 -10.31 21.13
N LEU A 167 5.51 -10.51 20.03
CA LEU A 167 5.26 -9.85 18.75
C LEU A 167 3.86 -10.14 18.23
N ARG A 168 3.41 -11.40 18.32
CA ARG A 168 2.06 -11.80 17.92
C ARG A 168 0.98 -11.15 18.79
N GLN A 169 1.22 -11.00 20.10
CA GLN A 169 0.33 -10.25 21.00
C GLN A 169 0.26 -8.76 20.63
N ALA A 170 1.35 -8.19 20.14
CA ALA A 170 1.39 -6.83 19.59
C ALA A 170 0.79 -6.71 18.16
N GLY A 171 0.35 -7.82 17.56
CA GLY A 171 -0.23 -7.85 16.21
C GLY A 171 0.79 -7.98 15.07
N ILE A 172 2.06 -8.23 15.38
CA ILE A 172 3.14 -8.38 14.39
C ILE A 172 3.45 -9.87 14.23
N THR A 173 3.35 -10.39 13.01
CA THR A 173 3.65 -11.80 12.72
C THR A 173 5.09 -11.93 12.23
N VAL A 174 5.93 -12.68 12.95
CA VAL A 174 7.35 -12.88 12.64
C VAL A 174 7.73 -14.36 12.83
N PRO A 175 8.52 -14.97 11.93
CA PRO A 175 9.08 -16.31 12.13
C PRO A 175 10.27 -16.29 13.10
N GLU A 176 10.55 -17.41 13.77
CA GLU A 176 11.63 -17.49 14.78
C GLU A 176 13.02 -17.29 14.18
N GLU A 177 13.24 -17.80 12.97
CA GLU A 177 14.50 -17.68 12.22
C GLU A 177 14.91 -16.23 11.94
N ALA A 178 13.96 -15.29 11.97
CA ALA A 178 14.21 -13.88 11.70
C ALA A 178 14.55 -13.07 12.95
N ILE A 179 14.63 -13.69 14.13
CA ILE A 179 14.81 -13.00 15.41
C ILE A 179 16.20 -13.32 15.96
N GLU A 180 17.00 -12.28 16.16
CA GLU A 180 18.30 -12.35 16.83
C GLU A 180 18.20 -11.71 18.23
N LEU A 181 18.61 -12.48 19.23
CA LEU A 181 18.71 -12.05 20.61
C LEU A 181 20.03 -11.30 20.86
N PRO A 182 20.09 -10.43 21.88
CA PRO A 182 21.35 -9.85 22.30
C PRO A 182 22.32 -10.94 22.81
N GLU A 183 23.62 -10.70 22.70
CA GLU A 183 24.68 -11.66 23.10
C GLU A 183 24.61 -12.04 24.58
N THR A 184 24.09 -11.15 25.43
CA THR A 184 23.90 -11.41 26.86
C THR A 184 22.60 -12.20 27.08
N PRO A 185 22.67 -13.46 27.54
CA PRO A 185 21.48 -14.23 27.84
C PRO A 185 20.70 -13.56 28.98
N ILE A 186 19.40 -13.38 28.76
CA ILE A 186 18.51 -12.77 29.75
C ILE A 186 17.80 -13.91 30.49
N THR A 187 18.18 -14.08 31.76
CA THR A 187 17.61 -15.10 32.65
C THR A 187 16.81 -14.42 33.76
N GLY A 188 15.69 -14.98 34.22
CA GLY A 188 14.93 -14.61 35.43
C GLY A 188 14.91 -15.77 36.44
N PRO A 189 14.51 -15.59 37.72
CA PRO A 189 13.39 -14.80 38.20
C PRO A 189 13.80 -13.77 39.27
N ASP A 190 14.33 -12.64 38.81
CA ASP A 190 14.66 -11.51 39.69
C ASP A 190 13.64 -10.40 39.42
N TYR A 191 12.63 -10.31 40.29
CA TYR A 191 11.54 -9.35 40.12
C TYR A 191 12.05 -7.91 40.22
N ASP A 192 12.85 -7.61 41.25
CA ASP A 192 13.25 -6.25 41.59
C ASP A 192 14.25 -5.68 40.57
N GLY A 193 15.17 -6.52 40.07
CA GLY A 193 16.19 -6.10 39.11
C GLY A 193 15.76 -6.12 37.64
N LYS A 194 14.70 -6.85 37.27
CA LYS A 194 14.35 -7.10 35.85
C LYS A 194 12.96 -6.63 35.44
N GLU A 195 12.12 -6.22 36.38
CA GLU A 195 10.82 -5.62 36.05
C GLU A 195 11.01 -4.32 35.27
N ASN A 196 10.25 -4.17 34.17
CA ASN A 196 10.32 -3.02 33.25
C ASN A 196 11.69 -2.79 32.59
N LYS A 197 12.65 -3.70 32.71
CA LYS A 197 13.93 -3.59 32.01
C LYS A 197 13.68 -3.71 30.50
N VAL A 198 14.28 -2.79 29.76
CA VAL A 198 14.22 -2.77 28.30
C VAL A 198 15.50 -3.35 27.73
N PHE A 199 15.36 -4.26 26.77
CA PHE A 199 16.47 -4.76 25.97
C PHE A 199 16.10 -4.68 24.49
N PHE A 200 17.10 -4.63 23.62
CA PHE A 200 16.90 -4.60 22.18
C PHE A 200 17.07 -6.01 21.61
N ALA A 201 16.14 -6.42 20.74
CA ALA A 201 16.34 -7.57 19.87
C ALA A 201 16.30 -7.13 18.41
N THR A 202 17.05 -7.83 17.57
CA THR A 202 17.15 -7.53 16.14
C THR A 202 16.20 -8.44 15.38
N ILE A 203 15.34 -7.84 14.55
CA ILE A 203 14.43 -8.56 13.66
C ILE A 203 14.86 -8.33 12.22
N TYR A 204 14.92 -9.40 11.44
CA TYR A 204 15.27 -9.37 10.03
C TYR A 204 14.02 -9.32 9.15
N VAL A 205 13.99 -8.38 8.22
CA VAL A 205 13.03 -8.39 7.11
C VAL A 205 13.77 -8.92 5.88
N ASN A 206 13.28 -10.05 5.35
CA ASN A 206 13.86 -10.76 4.21
C ASN A 206 15.38 -11.05 4.32
N LYS A 207 15.89 -11.30 5.53
CA LYS A 207 17.31 -11.62 5.81
C LYS A 207 18.33 -10.51 5.50
N VAL A 208 17.91 -9.38 4.95
CA VAL A 208 18.78 -8.26 4.56
C VAL A 208 18.58 -7.07 5.48
N ASP A 209 17.32 -6.68 5.69
CA ASP A 209 16.99 -5.45 6.39
C ASP A 209 16.92 -5.72 7.90
N LYS A 210 17.61 -4.91 8.71
CA LYS A 210 17.66 -5.06 10.17
C LYS A 210 16.77 -4.03 10.87
N GLY A 211 15.82 -4.51 11.68
CA GLY A 211 14.96 -3.70 12.54
C GLY A 211 15.27 -3.95 14.01
N MET A 212 15.68 -2.93 14.75
CA MET A 212 15.87 -3.03 16.20
C MET A 212 14.56 -2.77 16.92
N VAL A 213 14.16 -3.68 17.80
CA VAL A 213 12.92 -3.57 18.57
C VAL A 213 13.22 -3.54 20.07
N PRO A 214 12.75 -2.53 20.80
CA PRO A 214 12.80 -2.51 22.25
C PRO A 214 11.72 -3.43 22.86
N PHE A 215 12.15 -4.41 23.64
CA PHE A 215 11.31 -5.28 24.45
C PHE A 215 11.38 -4.86 25.91
N ARG A 216 10.22 -4.66 26.53
CA ARG A 216 10.07 -4.40 27.96
C ARG A 216 9.63 -5.68 28.66
N ILE A 217 10.44 -6.16 29.58
CA ILE A 217 10.11 -7.32 30.41
C ILE A 217 8.97 -6.94 31.37
N GLN A 218 7.95 -7.78 31.46
CA GLN A 218 6.87 -7.68 32.42
C GLN A 218 6.68 -9.02 33.11
N HIS A 219 6.85 -9.06 34.43
CA HIS A 219 6.54 -10.25 35.19
C HIS A 219 5.02 -10.37 35.35
N VAL A 220 4.49 -11.49 34.87
CA VAL A 220 3.11 -11.90 35.03
C VAL A 220 3.09 -12.95 36.12
N GLY A 221 2.49 -12.61 37.25
CA GLY A 221 2.19 -13.60 38.29
C GLY A 221 1.05 -14.50 37.85
N LYS A 222 0.92 -15.66 38.50
CA LYS A 222 -0.35 -16.38 38.47
C LYS A 222 -1.40 -15.47 39.10
N ALA A 223 -2.40 -15.06 38.33
CA ALA A 223 -3.70 -14.83 38.95
C ALA A 223 -4.12 -16.19 39.49
N VAL A 224 -3.97 -16.42 40.79
CA VAL A 224 -4.49 -17.63 41.43
C VAL A 224 -6.01 -17.57 41.25
N ARG A 225 -6.49 -18.11 40.13
CA ARG A 225 -7.85 -18.60 40.06
C ARG A 225 -7.84 -19.83 40.95
N VAL A 226 -8.37 -19.69 42.16
CA VAL A 226 -8.75 -20.81 43.00
C VAL A 226 -9.88 -21.54 42.25
N ASP A 227 -9.52 -22.29 41.22
CA ASP A 227 -10.41 -23.16 40.45
C ASP A 227 -9.58 -24.40 40.06
N GLU A 228 -8.92 -25.01 41.04
CA GLU A 228 -8.65 -26.45 40.95
C GLU A 228 -10.02 -27.15 40.92
N GLY A 229 -10.42 -27.68 39.75
CA GLY A 229 -11.52 -28.65 39.69
C GLY A 229 -12.68 -28.41 38.73
N ARG A 230 -12.55 -27.63 37.65
CA ARG A 230 -13.44 -27.83 36.50
C ARG A 230 -12.66 -28.36 35.31
N LYS A 231 -12.69 -29.69 35.14
CA LYS A 231 -12.54 -30.29 33.81
C LYS A 231 -13.47 -29.51 32.89
N CYS A 232 -12.92 -28.70 31.99
CA CYS A 232 -13.67 -28.21 30.86
C CYS A 232 -14.29 -29.46 30.19
N PRO A 233 -15.61 -29.58 30.07
CA PRO A 233 -16.15 -30.60 29.20
C PRO A 233 -15.76 -30.14 27.80
N SER A 234 -14.62 -30.62 27.32
CA SER A 234 -14.33 -30.60 25.90
C SER A 234 -15.49 -31.33 25.25
N ARG A 235 -16.47 -30.57 24.76
CA ARG A 235 -17.40 -31.06 23.76
C ARG A 235 -16.49 -31.50 22.62
N SER A 236 -16.25 -32.80 22.56
CA SER A 236 -15.78 -33.45 21.36
C SER A 236 -16.86 -33.18 20.32
N CYS A 237 -16.73 -32.05 19.62
CA CYS A 237 -17.44 -31.84 18.37
C CYS A 237 -17.11 -33.06 17.51
N GLN A 238 -18.09 -33.94 17.30
CA GLN A 238 -17.96 -35.17 16.53
C GLN A 238 -17.75 -34.83 15.04
N LEU A 239 -16.60 -34.25 14.72
CA LEU A 239 -16.14 -33.96 13.36
C LEU A 239 -15.92 -35.24 12.54
N LYS A 240 -15.92 -36.42 13.18
CA LYS A 240 -15.86 -37.73 12.50
C LYS A 240 -17.14 -38.06 11.74
N LEU A 241 -18.33 -37.66 12.22
CA LEU A 241 -19.60 -37.96 11.55
C LEU A 241 -19.81 -37.09 10.30
N PHE A 242 -19.32 -35.85 10.33
CA PHE A 242 -19.47 -34.92 9.20
C PHE A 242 -18.61 -35.33 7.99
N PHE A 243 -17.42 -35.89 8.22
CA PHE A 243 -16.55 -36.37 7.14
C PHE A 243 -17.00 -37.71 6.53
N GLN A 244 -17.66 -38.57 7.30
CA GLN A 244 -18.20 -39.84 6.78
C GLN A 244 -19.38 -39.60 5.81
N SER A 245 -20.25 -38.63 6.11
CA SER A 245 -21.39 -38.28 5.25
C SER A 245 -20.95 -37.73 3.88
N ARG A 246 -19.91 -36.87 3.86
CA ARG A 246 -19.33 -36.34 2.60
C ARG A 246 -18.65 -37.41 1.75
N ARG A 247 -17.98 -38.40 2.36
CA ARG A 247 -17.37 -39.53 1.62
C ARG A 247 -18.40 -40.48 1.01
N GLN A 248 -19.57 -40.65 1.62
CA GLN A 248 -20.66 -41.46 1.06
C GLN A 248 -21.37 -40.75 -0.10
N GLN A 249 -21.59 -39.44 -0.01
CA GLN A 249 -22.15 -38.64 -1.11
C GLN A 249 -21.27 -38.69 -2.36
N PHE A 250 -19.93 -38.57 -2.21
CA PHE A 250 -18.99 -38.63 -3.34
C PHE A 250 -18.90 -40.01 -4.00
N LYS A 251 -19.08 -41.11 -3.23
CA LYS A 251 -19.15 -42.47 -3.79
C LYS A 251 -20.47 -42.74 -4.51
N SER A 252 -21.56 -42.08 -4.11
CA SER A 252 -22.87 -42.23 -4.74
C SER A 252 -23.01 -41.45 -6.05
N SER A 253 -22.32 -40.30 -6.19
CA SER A 253 -22.26 -39.55 -7.45
C SER A 253 -21.42 -40.27 -8.50
N SER A 254 -20.25 -40.82 -8.11
CA SER A 254 -19.36 -41.55 -9.03
C SER A 254 -19.97 -42.85 -9.59
N ARG A 255 -20.92 -43.50 -8.89
CA ARG A 255 -21.65 -44.69 -9.38
C ARG A 255 -22.83 -44.34 -10.31
N LYS A 256 -23.35 -43.12 -10.27
CA LYS A 256 -24.41 -42.67 -11.19
C LYS A 256 -23.85 -42.28 -12.56
N ASP A 257 -22.61 -41.82 -12.61
CA ASP A 257 -21.95 -41.43 -13.86
C ASP A 257 -21.46 -42.65 -14.67
N SER A 258 -21.15 -43.79 -14.03
CA SER A 258 -20.76 -45.02 -14.73
C SER A 258 -21.93 -45.72 -15.43
N ASN A 259 -23.14 -45.65 -14.88
CA ASN A 259 -24.32 -46.32 -15.44
C ASN A 259 -25.02 -45.50 -16.55
N ARG A 260 -24.58 -44.26 -16.81
CA ARG A 260 -25.15 -43.40 -17.84
C ARG A 260 -24.48 -43.58 -19.21
N THR A 261 -23.30 -44.20 -19.24
CA THR A 261 -22.47 -44.35 -20.45
C THR A 261 -22.75 -45.63 -21.23
N GLU A 262 -23.54 -46.58 -20.70
CA GLU A 262 -23.78 -47.89 -21.34
C GLU A 262 -25.07 -47.96 -22.20
N HIS A 263 -25.89 -46.90 -22.26
CA HIS A 263 -27.16 -46.90 -23.00
C HIS A 263 -27.18 -46.10 -24.32
N ALA A 264 -26.03 -45.67 -24.83
CA ALA A 264 -25.94 -44.90 -26.08
C ALA A 264 -25.11 -45.65 -27.14
N GLY A 265 -25.56 -46.83 -27.59
CA GLY A 265 -24.81 -47.61 -28.56
C GLY A 265 -25.52 -48.82 -29.14
N SER A 266 -26.79 -48.72 -29.55
CA SER A 266 -27.38 -49.70 -30.48
C SER A 266 -28.66 -49.15 -31.10
N THR A 267 -28.56 -48.61 -32.32
CA THR A 267 -29.59 -48.75 -33.38
C THR A 267 -29.09 -48.18 -34.71
N ARG A 268 -29.25 -48.97 -35.78
CA ARG A 268 -29.30 -48.68 -37.23
C ARG A 268 -28.05 -48.93 -38.08
N SER A 269 -28.04 -50.11 -38.72
CA SER A 269 -27.72 -50.26 -40.14
C SER A 269 -28.52 -51.44 -40.73
N THR A 270 -29.60 -51.11 -41.43
CA THR A 270 -29.96 -51.74 -42.71
C THR A 270 -29.47 -50.81 -43.80
#